data_AF-A0A2H6HXM9-F1
#
_entry.id   AF-A0A2H6HXM9-F1
#
_cell.length_a   1.000
_cell.length_b   1.000
_cell.length_c   1.000
_cell.angle_alpha   90.00
_cell.angle_beta   90.00
_cell.angle_gamma   90.00
#
_symmetry.space_group_name_H-M   'P 1'
#
loop_
_entity.id
_entity.type
_entity.pdbx_description
1 polymer ?
#
loop_
_entity_poly.entity_id
_entity_poly.type
_entity_poly.pdbx_seq_one_letter_code
_entity_poly.pdbx_strand_id
1 'polypeptide(L)'
;MGKRVVLATGIARPERFLESIDSRSVTVLDTLAMPDHTPWTYSQRERVFELARSCGADAIVITGKDAVKWPDEEFDPPVYIQDVKLRWSPERERVEHATLDPSPPPANPVLLEKVRRVWESAEE
;
A
#
# COMPACT_ATOMS: atom_id res chain seq x y z
N MET A 1 -5.72 -11.30 16.82
CA MET A 1 -6.29 -10.74 15.57
C MET A 1 -5.29 -9.72 15.04
N GLY A 2 -5.03 -9.70 13.73
CA GLY A 2 -4.14 -8.70 13.12
C GLY A 2 -4.76 -7.30 13.14
N LYS A 3 -3.93 -6.24 13.07
CA LYS A 3 -4.42 -4.86 13.00
C LYS A 3 -5.23 -4.66 11.71
N ARG A 4 -6.37 -3.98 11.79
CA ARG A 4 -7.16 -3.63 10.60
C ARG A 4 -6.61 -2.33 10.03
N VAL A 5 -6.25 -2.34 8.75
CA VAL A 5 -5.53 -1.22 8.15
C VAL A 5 -6.16 -0.78 6.83
N VAL A 6 -6.04 0.51 6.54
CA VAL A 6 -6.19 1.04 5.19
C VAL A 6 -4.80 1.28 4.61
N LEU A 7 -4.59 0.88 3.36
CA LEU A 7 -3.36 1.17 2.64
C LEU A 7 -3.53 2.47 1.86
N ALA A 8 -2.51 3.32 1.82
CA ALA A 8 -2.48 4.48 0.96
C ALA A 8 -1.14 4.60 0.24
N THR A 9 -1.15 4.77 -1.09
CA THR A 9 0.10 4.84 -1.86
C THR A 9 -0.01 5.69 -3.12
N GLY A 10 1.08 6.37 -3.47
CA GLY A 10 1.26 7.08 -4.73
C GLY A 10 2.35 6.48 -5.62
N ILE A 11 2.54 5.16 -5.60
CA ILE A 11 3.51 4.46 -6.47
C ILE A 11 2.86 3.95 -7.76
N ALA A 12 3.63 3.85 -8.84
CA ALA A 12 3.13 3.39 -10.14
C ALA A 12 2.49 1.98 -10.16
N ARG A 13 2.77 1.12 -9.17
CA ARG A 13 2.23 -0.26 -9.08
C ARG A 13 1.71 -0.55 -7.66
N PRO A 14 0.49 -0.14 -7.32
CA PRO A 14 -0.09 -0.34 -5.99
C PRO A 14 -0.30 -1.82 -5.65
N GLU A 15 -0.41 -2.71 -6.65
CA GLU A 15 -0.60 -4.15 -6.43
C GLU A 15 0.61 -4.76 -5.72
N ARG A 16 1.83 -4.32 -6.09
CA ARG A 16 3.09 -4.74 -5.44
C ARG A 16 3.13 -4.36 -3.97
N PHE A 17 2.57 -3.21 -3.63
CA PHE A 17 2.46 -2.78 -2.24
C PHE A 17 1.51 -3.70 -1.47
N LEU A 18 0.33 -3.98 -2.02
CA LEU A 18 -0.63 -4.91 -1.40
C LEU A 18 -0.04 -6.33 -1.22
N GLU A 19 0.62 -6.87 -2.25
CA GLU A 19 1.29 -8.18 -2.22
C GLU A 19 2.37 -8.29 -1.13
N SER A 20 3.03 -7.16 -0.82
CA SER A 20 4.10 -7.11 0.17
C SER A 20 3.60 -7.04 1.62
N ILE A 21 2.29 -6.90 1.84
CA ILE A 21 1.68 -6.89 3.16
C ILE A 21 1.49 -8.32 3.67
N ASP A 22 1.99 -8.59 4.88
CA ASP A 22 1.77 -9.88 5.54
C ASP A 22 0.33 -10.00 6.07
N SER A 23 -0.51 -10.71 5.31
CA SER A 23 -1.91 -11.01 5.64
C SER A 23 -2.13 -11.78 6.95
N ARG A 24 -1.08 -12.35 7.56
CA ARG A 24 -1.17 -12.98 8.89
C ARG A 24 -1.15 -11.96 10.02
N SER A 25 -0.53 -10.81 9.78
CA SER A 25 -0.26 -9.78 10.78
C SER A 25 -1.24 -8.61 10.71
N VAL A 26 -1.83 -8.37 9.54
CA VAL A 26 -2.79 -7.29 9.31
C VAL A 26 -3.95 -7.71 8.42
N THR A 27 -5.09 -7.05 8.60
CA THR A 27 -6.27 -7.18 7.76
C THR A 27 -6.45 -5.90 6.97
N VAL A 28 -6.27 -5.95 5.65
CA VAL A 28 -6.48 -4.79 4.77
C VAL A 28 -7.98 -4.60 4.54
N LEU A 29 -8.53 -3.48 5.02
CA LEU A 29 -9.95 -3.14 4.87
C LEU A 29 -10.22 -2.47 3.52
N ASP A 30 -9.34 -1.56 3.12
CA ASP A 30 -9.40 -0.85 1.85
C ASP A 30 -8.03 -0.31 1.42
N THR A 31 -7.95 0.21 0.20
CA THR A 31 -6.72 0.75 -0.38
C THR A 31 -7.00 2.01 -1.19
N LEU A 32 -6.32 3.11 -0.87
CA LEU A 32 -6.30 4.33 -1.66
C LEU A 32 -5.02 4.40 -2.49
N ALA A 33 -5.14 4.22 -3.81
CA ALA A 33 -4.04 4.40 -4.74
C ALA A 33 -4.18 5.73 -5.48
N MET A 34 -3.14 6.57 -5.42
CA MET A 34 -3.04 7.79 -6.21
C MET A 34 -2.11 7.57 -7.41
N PRO A 35 -2.30 8.30 -8.52
CA PRO A 35 -1.36 8.31 -9.63
C PRO A 35 0.06 8.65 -9.17
N ASP A 36 1.07 8.07 -9.82
CA ASP A 36 2.46 8.35 -9.48
C ASP A 36 2.74 9.86 -9.60
N HIS A 37 3.65 10.36 -8.76
CA HIS A 37 4.03 11.76 -8.65
C HIS A 37 2.96 12.74 -8.16
N THR A 38 1.74 12.29 -7.86
CA THR A 38 0.72 13.14 -7.23
C THR A 38 1.22 13.66 -5.87
N PRO A 39 1.04 14.96 -5.55
CA PRO A 39 1.35 15.48 -4.22
C PRO A 39 0.32 15.03 -3.19
N TRP A 40 0.78 14.68 -1.99
CA TRP A 40 -0.10 14.49 -0.82
C TRP A 40 -0.50 15.86 -0.27
N THR A 41 -1.46 16.51 -0.91
CA THR A 41 -2.06 17.74 -0.37
C THR A 41 -2.84 17.42 0.91
N TYR A 42 -3.20 18.46 1.68
CA TYR A 42 -4.08 18.29 2.83
C TYR A 42 -5.38 17.55 2.47
N SER A 43 -6.03 17.93 1.36
CA SER A 43 -7.26 17.28 0.89
C SER A 43 -7.07 15.80 0.56
N GLN A 44 -5.92 15.43 -0.05
CA GLN A 44 -5.65 14.02 -0.34
C GLN A 44 -5.39 13.20 0.92
N ARG A 45 -4.68 13.77 1.90
CA ARG A 45 -4.50 13.12 3.21
C ARG A 45 -5.83 12.96 3.94
N GLU A 46 -6.69 13.99 3.94
CA GLU A 46 -8.01 13.89 4.57
C GLU A 46 -8.86 12.80 3.94
N ARG A 47 -8.81 12.61 2.60
CA ARG A 47 -9.49 11.49 1.92
C ARG A 47 -9.03 10.12 2.44
N VAL A 48 -7.74 9.96 2.74
CA VAL A 48 -7.21 8.73 3.35
C VAL A 48 -7.74 8.55 4.78
N PHE A 49 -7.76 9.62 5.57
CA PHE A 49 -8.28 9.59 6.94
C PHE A 49 -9.79 9.30 6.98
N GLU A 50 -10.58 9.91 6.12
CA GLU A 50 -12.01 9.64 5.96
C GLU A 50 -12.27 8.18 5.56
N LEU A 51 -11.47 7.63 4.63
CA LEU A 51 -11.55 6.22 4.27
C LEU A 51 -11.21 5.31 5.47
N ALA A 52 -10.15 5.61 6.21
CA ALA A 52 -9.77 4.87 7.40
C ALA A 52 -10.86 4.89 8.48
N ARG A 53 -11.42 6.07 8.77
CA ARG A 53 -12.51 6.24 9.75
C ARG A 53 -13.79 5.52 9.31
N SER A 54 -14.20 5.67 8.05
CA SER A 54 -15.43 5.05 7.52
C SER A 54 -15.37 3.52 7.51
N CYS A 55 -14.18 2.95 7.28
CA CYS A 55 -13.95 1.51 7.35
C CYS A 55 -13.75 1.00 8.79
N GLY A 56 -13.57 1.89 9.76
CA GLY A 56 -13.21 1.53 11.13
C GLY A 56 -11.81 0.91 11.24
N ALA A 57 -10.85 1.43 10.46
CA ALA A 57 -9.46 0.99 10.50
C ALA A 57 -8.77 1.39 11.81
N ASP A 58 -7.89 0.52 12.30
CA ASP A 58 -7.07 0.78 13.48
C ASP A 58 -5.81 1.59 13.13
N ALA A 59 -5.42 1.62 11.85
CA ALA A 59 -4.27 2.37 11.36
C ALA A 59 -4.32 2.58 9.83
N ILE A 60 -3.49 3.51 9.36
CA ILE A 60 -3.16 3.71 7.95
C ILE A 60 -1.74 3.19 7.71
N VAL A 61 -1.48 2.57 6.56
CA VAL A 61 -0.12 2.18 6.15
C VAL A 61 0.21 2.84 4.82
N ILE A 62 1.33 3.56 4.78
CA ILE A 62 1.87 4.20 3.57
C ILE A 62 3.23 3.62 3.20
N THR A 63 3.67 3.85 1.96
CA THR A 63 5.03 3.46 1.55
C THR A 63 6.07 4.45 2.08
N GLY A 64 7.32 4.00 2.21
CA GLY A 64 8.45 4.91 2.52
C GLY A 64 8.60 6.07 1.51
N LYS A 65 8.29 5.84 0.22
CA LYS A 65 8.30 6.91 -0.81
C LYS A 65 7.24 7.97 -0.55
N ASP A 66 6.08 7.58 -0.03
CA ASP A 66 5.00 8.51 0.28
C ASP A 66 5.27 9.27 1.58
N ALA A 67 5.87 8.61 2.57
CA ALA A 67 6.17 9.18 3.88
C ALA A 67 7.03 10.45 3.83
N VAL A 68 7.95 10.58 2.86
CA VAL A 68 8.78 11.79 2.72
C VAL A 68 7.97 13.06 2.40
N LYS A 69 6.71 12.91 1.97
CA LYS A 69 5.77 13.99 1.65
C LYS A 69 4.73 14.23 2.75
N TRP A 70 4.77 13.45 3.83
CA TRP A 70 3.87 13.58 4.97
C TRP A 70 4.53 14.43 6.06
N PRO A 71 3.73 15.21 6.82
CA PRO A 71 4.26 15.94 7.97
C PRO A 71 4.71 14.97 9.06
N ASP A 72 5.74 15.37 9.81
CA ASP A 72 6.26 14.63 10.97
C ASP A 72 5.46 15.04 12.22
N GLU A 73 4.27 14.43 12.37
CA GLU A 73 3.34 14.69 13.46
C GLU A 73 2.60 13.41 13.87
N GLU A 74 1.95 13.44 15.03
CA GLU A 74 1.10 12.34 15.47
C GLU A 74 -0.27 12.41 14.76
N PHE A 75 -0.71 11.28 14.22
CA PHE A 75 -1.99 11.14 13.53
C PHE A 75 -2.94 10.23 14.29
N ASP A 76 -4.24 10.50 14.16
CA ASP A 76 -5.31 9.62 14.64
C ASP A 76 -6.32 9.35 13.49
N PRO A 77 -6.44 8.10 13.01
CA PRO A 77 -5.67 6.90 13.38
C PRO A 77 -4.17 7.00 13.04
N PRO A 78 -3.31 6.20 13.70
CA PRO A 78 -1.87 6.23 13.49
C PRO A 78 -1.49 5.83 12.06
N VAL A 79 -0.45 6.48 11.53
CA VAL A 79 0.10 6.22 10.20
C VAL A 79 1.42 5.45 10.35
N TYR A 80 1.45 4.24 9.81
CA TYR A 80 2.65 3.42 9.75
C TYR A 80 3.30 3.49 8.38
N ILE A 81 4.62 3.37 8.37
CA ILE A 81 5.41 3.38 7.14
C ILE A 81 5.87 1.96 6.86
N GLN A 82 5.54 1.44 5.69
CA GLN A 82 6.14 0.22 5.18
C GLN A 82 7.48 0.56 4.52
N ASP A 83 8.55 0.04 5.12
CA ASP A 83 9.91 0.21 4.62
C ASP A 83 10.32 -0.98 3.74
N VAL A 84 11.10 -0.70 2.70
CA VAL A 84 11.61 -1.71 1.77
C VAL A 84 13.11 -1.87 1.99
N LYS A 85 13.50 -3.04 2.50
CA LYS A 85 14.92 -3.37 2.70
C LYS A 85 15.51 -4.00 1.45
N LEU A 86 16.54 -3.37 0.89
CA LEU A 86 17.33 -3.95 -0.17
C LEU A 86 18.24 -5.05 0.39
N ARG A 87 18.20 -6.26 -0.17
CA ARG A 87 19.21 -7.28 0.04
C ARG A 87 19.99 -7.54 -1.24
N TRP A 88 21.30 -7.45 -1.14
CA TRP A 88 22.21 -7.93 -2.17
C TRP A 88 22.45 -9.43 -1.95
N SER A 89 22.19 -10.26 -2.95
CA SER A 89 22.67 -11.65 -2.98
C SER A 89 23.86 -11.76 -3.95
N PRO A 90 24.90 -12.53 -3.60
CA PRO A 90 26.08 -12.71 -4.46
C PRO A 90 25.79 -13.51 -5.75
N GLU A 91 24.61 -14.11 -5.89
CA GLU A 91 24.21 -14.92 -7.05
C GLU A 91 23.62 -14.07 -8.18
N ARG A 92 24.49 -13.36 -8.93
CA ARG A 92 24.13 -12.78 -10.24
C ARG A 92 25.33 -12.78 -11.19
N GLU A 93 25.80 -13.95 -11.60
CA GLU A 93 26.27 -14.14 -12.99
C GLU A 93 25.49 -15.29 -13.63
N ARG A 94 24.21 -15.04 -13.92
CA ARG A 94 23.48 -15.61 -15.07
C ARG A 94 22.10 -14.98 -15.19
N VAL A 95 21.85 -14.46 -16.39
CA VAL A 95 20.51 -14.26 -16.93
C VAL A 95 20.11 -15.62 -17.48
N GLU A 96 19.32 -16.38 -16.74
CA GLU A 96 18.60 -17.52 -17.30
C GLU A 96 17.14 -17.39 -16.90
N HIS A 97 16.27 -17.49 -17.90
CA HIS A 97 14.83 -17.68 -17.75
C HIS A 97 14.60 -18.93 -16.87
N ALA A 98 14.55 -18.72 -15.56
CA ALA A 98 14.14 -19.74 -14.61
C ALA A 98 12.94 -19.18 -13.87
N THR A 99 11.79 -19.75 -14.21
CA THR A 99 10.52 -19.63 -13.51
C THR A 99 10.74 -20.00 -12.04
N LEU A 100 11.18 -19.04 -11.23
CA LEU A 100 10.73 -18.99 -9.86
C LEU A 100 9.23 -18.88 -10.01
N ASP A 101 8.51 -19.87 -9.51
CA ASP A 101 7.08 -19.75 -9.31
C ASP A 101 6.92 -18.98 -7.99
N PRO A 102 6.76 -17.63 -7.97
CA PRO A 102 5.87 -17.09 -6.99
C PRO A 102 4.50 -17.45 -7.56
N SER A 103 3.89 -18.54 -7.11
CA SER A 103 2.45 -18.44 -6.99
C SER A 103 2.30 -17.36 -5.93
N PRO A 104 1.89 -16.12 -6.29
CA PRO A 104 1.53 -15.17 -5.26
C PRO A 104 0.51 -15.88 -4.35
N PRO A 105 0.47 -15.61 -3.04
CA PRO A 105 -0.73 -15.94 -2.28
C PRO A 105 -1.89 -15.39 -3.11
N PRO A 106 -2.93 -16.20 -3.42
CA PRO A 106 -3.94 -15.81 -4.39
C PRO A 106 -4.43 -14.43 -3.98
N ALA A 107 -4.11 -13.44 -4.82
CA ALA A 107 -4.48 -12.07 -4.56
C ALA A 107 -5.99 -12.09 -4.35
N ASN A 108 -6.44 -11.66 -3.18
CA ASN A 108 -7.85 -11.72 -2.85
C ASN A 108 -8.59 -10.94 -3.95
N PRO A 109 -9.41 -11.60 -4.79
CA PRO A 109 -9.98 -10.97 -5.97
C PRO A 109 -10.88 -9.78 -5.58
N VAL A 110 -11.45 -9.81 -4.38
CA VAL A 110 -12.20 -8.69 -3.79
C VAL A 110 -11.31 -7.46 -3.55
N LEU A 111 -10.07 -7.67 -3.10
CA LEU A 111 -9.12 -6.57 -2.87
C LEU A 111 -8.60 -5.98 -4.20
N LEU A 112 -8.33 -6.82 -5.20
CA LEU A 112 -7.91 -6.36 -6.53
C LEU A 112 -9.02 -5.54 -7.23
N GLU A 113 -10.27 -5.96 -7.10
CA GLU A 113 -11.41 -5.22 -7.66
C GLU A 113 -11.62 -3.87 -6.95
N LYS A 114 -11.38 -3.80 -5.64
CA LYS A 114 -11.38 -2.54 -4.88
C LYS A 114 -10.28 -1.59 -5.35
N VAL A 115 -9.03 -2.07 -5.49
CA VAL A 115 -7.90 -1.26 -5.98
C VAL A 115 -8.20 -0.68 -7.37
N ARG A 116 -8.76 -1.50 -8.26
CA ARG A 116 -9.13 -1.07 -9.62
C ARG A 116 -10.19 0.04 -9.60
N ARG A 117 -11.25 -0.11 -8.81
CA ARG A 117 -12.32 0.90 -8.69
C ARG A 117 -11.77 2.24 -8.16
N VAL A 118 -10.85 2.18 -7.21
CA VAL A 118 -10.21 3.38 -6.66
C VAL A 118 -9.36 4.10 -7.70
N TRP A 119 -8.67 3.35 -8.57
CA TRP A 119 -7.88 3.94 -9.66
C TRP A 119 -8.75 4.73 -10.63
N GLU A 120 -9.90 4.16 -11.00
CA GLU A 120 -10.89 4.82 -11.88
C GLU A 120 -11.52 6.06 -11.21
N SER A 121 -11.73 6.05 -9.89
CA SER A 121 -12.28 7.19 -9.13
C SER A 121 -11.24 8.23 -8.65
N ALA A 122 -9.96 8.02 -8.94
CA ALA A 122 -8.88 8.96 -8.63
C ALA A 122 -8.48 9.83 -9.85
N GLU A 123 -9.02 9.55 -11.03
CA GLU A 123 -8.87 10.33 -12.26
C GLU A 123 -9.98 11.39 -12.46
N GLU A 124 -10.98 11.45 -11.55
CA GLU A 124 -12.06 12.46 -11.51
C GLU A 124 -11.75 13.64 -10.56
#